data_AF-A0A972CP58-F1
#
_entry.id   AF-A0A972CP58-F1
#
_cell.length_a   1.000
_cell.length_b   1.000
_cell.length_c   1.000
_cell.angle_alpha   90.00
_cell.angle_beta   90.00
_cell.angle_gamma   90.00
#
_symmetry.space_group_name_H-M   'P 1'
#
loop_
_entity.id
_entity.type
_entity.pdbx_description
1 polymer ?
#
loop_
_entity_poly.entity_id
_entity_poly.type
_entity_poly.pdbx_seq_one_letter_code
_entity_poly.pdbx_strand_id
1 'polypeptide(L)'
;MNVIINDNQVFINIIDGLEENIKGIKTYQIKANKLNLIKEISIPPNTFTSATFIPKDKKLYVSGWFGDVETDDAFPGIFEFNLTNGKVETVLKVESQPYWFDIGDINGDGKWDIVWTDQNGLHIELN
;
A
#
# COMPACT_ATOMS: atom_id res chain seq x y z
N MET A 1 -7.09 -2.80 5.69
CA MET A 1 -8.15 -3.63 5.06
C MET A 1 -8.81 -2.81 3.96
N ASN A 2 -9.07 -3.40 2.80
CA ASN A 2 -9.81 -2.75 1.73
C ASN A 2 -10.97 -3.64 1.24
N VAL A 3 -12.10 -3.00 0.89
CA VAL A 3 -13.29 -3.65 0.33
C VAL A 3 -13.49 -3.16 -1.10
N ILE A 4 -13.65 -4.09 -2.03
CA ILE A 4 -13.94 -3.82 -3.45
C ILE A 4 -15.28 -4.48 -3.78
N ILE A 5 -16.18 -3.73 -4.43
CA ILE A 5 -17.45 -4.23 -4.94
C ILE A 5 -17.39 -4.21 -6.46
N ASN A 6 -17.53 -5.37 -7.10
CA ASN A 6 -17.54 -5.49 -8.55
C ASN A 6 -18.58 -6.52 -9.00
N ASP A 7 -19.46 -6.17 -9.94
CA ASP A 7 -20.47 -7.07 -10.51
C ASP A 7 -21.28 -7.87 -9.46
N ASN A 8 -21.78 -7.19 -8.42
CA ASN A 8 -22.48 -7.79 -7.26
C ASN A 8 -21.65 -8.79 -6.43
N GLN A 9 -20.33 -8.80 -6.59
CA GLN A 9 -19.39 -9.57 -5.79
C GLN A 9 -18.62 -8.63 -4.86
N VAL A 10 -18.42 -9.08 -3.62
CA VAL A 10 -17.63 -8.34 -2.62
C VAL A 10 -16.31 -9.07 -2.43
N PHE A 11 -15.22 -8.32 -2.58
CA PHE A 11 -13.86 -8.77 -2.34
C PHE A 11 -13.27 -7.98 -1.17
N ILE A 12 -12.54 -8.67 -0.31
CA ILE A 12 -11.80 -8.06 0.80
C ILE A 12 -10.32 -8.37 0.64
N ASN A 13 -9.51 -7.33 0.58
CA ASN A 13 -8.05 -7.46 0.66
C ASN A 13 -7.62 -7.23 2.12
N ILE A 14 -7.02 -8.27 2.69
CA ILE A 14 -6.42 -8.26 4.02
C ILE A 14 -4.91 -8.33 3.83
N ILE A 15 -4.20 -7.50 4.58
CA ILE A 15 -2.75 -7.50 4.60
C ILE A 15 -2.36 -8.40 5.77
N ASP A 16 -1.66 -9.48 5.43
CA ASP A 16 -1.25 -10.49 6.38
C ASP A 16 0.09 -10.09 6.98
N GLY A 17 0.20 -10.16 8.31
CA GLY A 17 1.40 -9.77 9.04
C GLY A 17 1.14 -8.76 10.15
N LEU A 18 2.20 -8.47 10.92
CA LEU A 18 2.21 -7.52 12.03
C LEU A 18 3.40 -6.59 11.85
N GLU A 19 3.20 -5.28 11.94
CA GLU A 19 4.22 -4.23 11.91
C GLU A 19 5.32 -4.46 10.89
N GLU A 20 6.44 -5.06 11.29
CA GLU A 20 7.66 -5.37 10.51
C GLU A 20 7.62 -6.68 9.71
N ASN A 21 6.61 -7.51 9.93
CA ASN A 21 6.43 -8.84 9.36
C ASN A 21 5.21 -8.91 8.44
N ILE A 22 5.02 -7.92 7.56
CA ILE A 22 4.04 -8.01 6.49
C ILE A 22 4.44 -9.14 5.53
N LYS A 23 3.64 -10.20 5.47
CA LYS A 23 3.90 -11.42 4.69
C LYS A 23 3.29 -11.36 3.30
N GLY A 24 2.22 -10.59 3.13
CA GLY A 24 1.51 -10.57 1.86
C GLY A 24 0.12 -9.99 1.95
N ILE A 25 -0.60 -10.16 0.85
CA ILE A 25 -2.00 -9.76 0.70
C ILE A 25 -2.83 -11.00 0.43
N LYS A 26 -3.87 -11.18 1.22
CA LYS A 26 -4.90 -12.20 1.05
C LYS A 26 -6.17 -11.55 0.54
N THR A 27 -6.63 -12.00 -0.63
CA THR A 27 -7.91 -11.58 -1.19
C THR A 27 -8.96 -12.63 -0.89
N TYR A 28 -10.03 -12.20 -0.25
CA TYR A 28 -11.20 -13.02 0.06
C TYR A 28 -12.38 -12.59 -0.80
N GLN A 29 -13.20 -13.55 -1.23
CA GLN A 29 -14.52 -13.29 -1.77
C GLN A 29 -15.59 -13.61 -0.73
N ILE A 30 -16.54 -12.70 -0.53
CA ILE A 30 -17.72 -12.97 0.29
C ILE A 30 -18.75 -13.71 -0.56
N LYS A 31 -19.07 -14.94 -0.18
CA LYS A 31 -20.17 -15.74 -0.77
C LYS A 31 -20.94 -16.43 0.33
N ALA A 32 -22.27 -16.36 0.29
CA ALA A 32 -23.17 -16.99 1.27
C ALA A 32 -22.73 -16.75 2.73
N ASN A 33 -22.43 -15.49 3.06
CA ASN A 33 -21.97 -15.05 4.39
C ASN A 33 -20.65 -15.69 4.87
N LYS A 34 -19.81 -16.17 3.95
CA LYS A 34 -18.48 -16.73 4.26
C LYS A 34 -17.38 -16.02 3.47
N LEU A 35 -16.23 -15.85 4.11
CA LEU A 35 -14.99 -15.44 3.45
C LEU A 35 -14.35 -16.66 2.80
N ASN A 36 -14.11 -16.59 1.50
CA ASN A 36 -13.42 -17.61 0.73
C ASN A 36 -12.10 -17.03 0.23
N LEU A 37 -10.96 -17.59 0.64
CA LEU A 37 -9.66 -17.16 0.14
C LEU A 37 -9.57 -17.51 -1.36
N ILE A 38 -9.30 -16.51 -2.20
CA ILE A 38 -9.19 -16.70 -3.65
C ILE A 38 -7.81 -16.35 -4.20
N LYS A 39 -7.02 -15.55 -3.47
CA LYS A 39 -5.68 -15.17 -3.88
C LYS A 39 -4.80 -14.86 -2.67
N GLU A 40 -3.55 -15.28 -2.77
CA GLU A 40 -2.49 -14.86 -1.86
C GLU A 40 -1.31 -14.36 -2.69
N ILE A 41 -0.77 -13.21 -2.30
CA ILE A 41 0.40 -12.62 -2.95
C ILE A 41 1.41 -12.32 -1.85
N SER A 42 2.57 -12.96 -1.92
CA SER A 42 3.65 -12.72 -0.97
C SER A 42 4.25 -11.34 -1.20
N ILE A 43 4.50 -10.64 -0.11
CA ILE A 43 5.37 -9.47 -0.06
C ILE A 43 6.72 -9.97 0.48
N PRO A 44 7.87 -9.46 0.00
CA PRO A 44 9.16 -9.88 0.55
C PRO A 44 9.20 -9.71 2.08
N PRO A 45 9.85 -10.61 2.83
CA PRO A 45 9.96 -10.46 4.28
C PRO A 45 10.66 -9.14 4.65
N ASN A 46 10.36 -8.62 5.84
CA ASN A 46 11.00 -7.43 6.45
C ASN A 46 10.90 -6.14 5.62
N THR A 47 9.95 -6.02 4.69
CA THR A 47 9.93 -4.87 3.77
C THR A 47 9.06 -3.71 4.19
N PHE A 48 8.24 -3.80 5.24
CA PHE A 48 7.33 -2.70 5.55
C PHE A 48 7.03 -2.60 7.03
N THR A 49 7.13 -1.40 7.58
CA THR A 49 6.11 -0.91 8.53
C THR A 49 5.06 -0.16 7.72
N SER A 50 3.77 -0.22 8.07
CA SER A 50 2.72 0.46 7.29
C SER A 50 1.82 1.36 8.13
N ALA A 51 1.56 2.58 7.67
CA ALA A 51 0.58 3.46 8.29
C ALA A 51 -0.74 3.52 7.51
N THR A 52 -0.67 3.60 6.17
CA THR A 52 -1.84 3.74 5.29
C THR A 52 -1.74 2.86 4.06
N PHE A 53 -2.90 2.44 3.53
CA PHE A 53 -3.05 1.59 2.34
C PHE A 53 -4.09 2.15 1.38
N ILE A 54 -3.73 2.37 0.12
CA ILE A 54 -4.62 2.88 -0.93
C ILE A 54 -4.64 1.92 -2.12
N PRO A 55 -5.74 1.22 -2.36
CA PRO A 55 -5.89 0.35 -3.53
C PRO A 55 -6.41 1.14 -4.72
N LYS A 56 -5.77 0.97 -5.87
CA LYS A 56 -6.14 1.65 -7.12
C LYS A 56 -5.58 0.89 -8.32
N ASP A 57 -6.38 0.67 -9.36
CA ASP A 57 -5.95 0.07 -10.63
C ASP A 57 -5.06 -1.18 -10.52
N LYS A 58 -5.50 -2.19 -9.74
CA LYS A 58 -4.74 -3.44 -9.46
C LYS A 58 -3.39 -3.22 -8.76
N LYS A 59 -3.21 -2.07 -8.13
CA LYS A 59 -2.07 -1.73 -7.29
C LYS A 59 -2.55 -1.46 -5.88
N LEU A 60 -1.66 -1.64 -4.93
CA LEU A 60 -1.81 -1.20 -3.56
C LEU A 60 -0.67 -0.26 -3.25
N TYR A 61 -0.98 1.00 -2.94
CA TYR A 61 -0.01 1.95 -2.44
C TYR A 61 0.07 1.86 -0.94
N VAL A 62 1.28 1.96 -0.39
CA VAL A 62 1.57 1.81 1.03
C VAL A 62 2.51 2.93 1.48
N SER A 63 2.24 3.54 2.63
CA SER A 63 3.23 4.41 3.29
C SER A 63 3.92 3.69 4.43
N GLY A 64 5.21 3.96 4.62
CA GLY A 64 5.96 3.50 5.78
C GLY A 64 7.45 3.35 5.54
N TRP A 65 8.11 2.43 6.23
CA TRP A 65 9.54 2.15 6.06
C TRP A 65 9.76 0.94 5.18
N PHE A 66 10.63 1.04 4.16
CA PHE A 66 11.03 -0.08 3.33
C PHE A 66 12.53 -0.35 3.42
N GLY A 67 12.88 -1.63 3.53
CA GLY A 67 14.25 -2.10 3.66
C GLY A 67 14.48 -2.78 5.00
N ASP A 68 15.68 -3.33 5.15
CA ASP A 68 16.06 -4.07 6.36
C ASP A 68 16.37 -3.08 7.49
N VAL A 69 15.54 -3.14 8.54
CA VAL A 69 15.72 -2.34 9.76
C VAL A 69 16.88 -2.84 10.61
N GLU A 70 17.31 -4.10 10.45
CA GLU A 70 18.47 -4.65 11.17
C GLU A 70 19.80 -4.14 10.59
N THR A 71 19.83 -3.75 9.32
CA THR A 71 21.04 -3.23 8.65
C THR A 71 21.07 -1.72 8.48
N ASP A 72 20.10 -0.98 9.04
CA ASP A 72 19.91 0.47 8.85
C ASP A 72 19.74 0.89 7.37
N ASP A 73 19.42 -0.04 6.46
CA ASP A 73 19.16 0.24 5.05
C ASP A 73 17.69 0.64 4.79
N ALA A 74 16.86 0.61 5.82
CA ALA A 74 15.46 1.00 5.75
C ALA A 74 15.31 2.51 5.52
N PHE A 75 14.36 2.90 4.66
CA PHE A 75 14.02 4.29 4.41
C PHE A 75 12.51 4.52 4.36
N PRO A 76 12.03 5.71 4.79
CA PRO A 76 10.61 6.02 4.72
C PRO A 76 10.20 6.40 3.30
N GLY A 77 8.98 6.05 2.92
CA GLY A 77 8.49 6.25 1.56
C GLY A 77 7.02 5.92 1.36
N ILE A 78 6.62 6.11 0.11
CA ILE A 78 5.38 5.61 -0.47
C ILE A 78 5.78 4.60 -1.54
N PHE A 79 5.17 3.42 -1.47
CA PHE A 79 5.54 2.26 -2.27
C PHE A 79 4.33 1.72 -3.00
N GLU A 80 4.55 1.16 -4.18
CA GLU A 80 3.55 0.48 -4.97
C GLU A 80 3.75 -1.03 -4.84
N PHE A 81 2.67 -1.75 -4.56
CA PHE A 81 2.60 -3.20 -4.71
C PHE A 81 1.67 -3.57 -5.85
N ASN A 82 2.22 -4.28 -6.84
CA ASN A 82 1.46 -4.78 -7.96
C ASN A 82 0.65 -6.03 -7.56
N LEU A 83 -0.67 -5.91 -7.50
CA LEU A 83 -1.56 -7.02 -7.10
C LEU A 83 -1.68 -8.12 -8.15
N THR A 84 -0.99 -8.02 -9.29
CA THR A 84 -0.97 -9.08 -10.31
C THR A 84 0.23 -10.00 -10.13
N ASN A 85 1.43 -9.43 -9.98
CA ASN A 85 2.70 -10.16 -9.96
C ASN A 85 3.49 -10.05 -8.63
N GLY A 86 3.00 -9.26 -7.66
CA GLY A 86 3.65 -9.08 -6.36
C GLY A 86 4.90 -8.22 -6.37
N LYS A 87 5.20 -7.53 -7.49
CA LYS A 87 6.35 -6.61 -7.55
C LYS A 87 6.10 -5.40 -6.64
N VAL A 88 7.14 -5.02 -5.90
CA VAL A 88 7.21 -3.76 -5.14
C VAL A 88 8.05 -2.74 -5.91
N GLU A 89 7.59 -1.50 -5.98
CA GLU A 89 8.35 -0.36 -6.51
C GLU A 89 8.31 0.81 -5.53
N THR A 90 9.42 1.56 -5.43
CA THR A 90 9.43 2.84 -4.72
C THR A 90 8.76 3.89 -5.60
N VAL A 91 7.70 4.50 -5.08
CA VAL A 91 7.02 5.62 -5.76
C VAL A 91 7.67 6.93 -5.35
N LEU A 92 7.85 7.13 -4.04
CA LEU A 92 8.45 8.32 -3.48
C LEU A 92 9.27 7.96 -2.24
N LYS A 93 10.54 8.39 -2.21
CA LYS A 93 11.35 8.37 -0.98
C LYS A 93 11.18 9.72 -0.28
N VAL A 94 10.97 9.69 1.03
CA VAL A 94 10.76 10.88 1.85
C VAL A 94 11.74 10.90 3.03
N GLU A 95 11.81 12.02 3.74
CA GLU A 95 12.70 12.20 4.88
C GLU A 95 12.09 11.72 6.22
N SER A 96 10.77 11.57 6.29
CA SER A 96 10.07 11.10 7.49
C SER A 96 8.87 10.22 7.14
N GLN A 97 8.53 9.28 8.03
CA GLN A 97 7.47 8.31 7.79
C GLN A 97 6.10 9.01 7.57
N PRO A 98 5.45 8.81 6.42
CA PRO A 98 4.11 9.32 6.22
C PRO A 98 3.10 8.53 7.05
N TYR A 99 2.34 9.22 7.90
CA TYR A 99 1.24 8.62 8.68
C TYR A 99 -0.01 8.45 7.83
N TRP A 100 -0.22 9.37 6.89
CA TRP A 100 -1.32 9.37 5.94
C TRP A 100 -0.85 9.95 4.61
N PHE A 101 -1.44 9.48 3.52
CA PHE A 101 -1.23 10.02 2.18
C PHE A 101 -2.48 9.80 1.30
N ASP A 102 -2.52 10.48 0.16
CA ASP A 102 -3.47 10.22 -0.93
C ASP A 102 -2.83 10.49 -2.30
N ILE A 103 -3.44 9.96 -3.36
CA ILE A 103 -2.95 10.03 -4.74
C ILE A 103 -4.07 10.52 -5.67
N GLY A 104 -3.85 11.66 -6.31
CA GLY A 104 -4.82 12.34 -7.18
C GLY A 104 -4.14 13.22 -8.22
N ASP A 105 -4.85 13.57 -9.30
CA ASP A 105 -4.40 14.64 -10.21
C ASP A 105 -4.76 15.99 -9.58
N ILE A 106 -3.85 16.54 -8.80
CA ILE A 106 -4.07 17.74 -7.97
C ILE A 106 -3.88 19.00 -8.82
N ASN A 107 -2.92 19.00 -9.74
CA ASN A 107 -2.59 20.15 -10.57
C ASN A 107 -3.33 20.20 -11.92
N GLY A 108 -4.02 19.12 -12.32
CA GLY A 108 -4.85 19.04 -13.51
C GLY A 108 -4.11 18.72 -14.82
N ASP A 109 -2.89 18.18 -14.75
CA ASP A 109 -2.07 17.85 -15.91
C ASP A 109 -2.30 16.43 -16.46
N GLY A 110 -3.17 15.66 -15.80
CA GLY A 110 -3.50 14.29 -16.16
C GLY A 110 -2.51 13.24 -15.62
N LYS A 111 -1.55 13.64 -14.77
CA LYS A 111 -0.67 12.72 -14.04
C LYS A 111 -1.10 12.58 -12.58
N TRP A 112 -0.58 11.55 -11.93
CA TRP A 112 -0.85 11.32 -10.51
C TRP A 112 0.15 12.12 -9.66
N ASP A 113 -0.39 13.02 -8.85
CA ASP A 113 0.30 13.72 -7.77
C ASP A 113 0.09 12.99 -6.44
N ILE A 114 0.89 13.36 -5.44
CA ILE A 114 0.85 12.74 -4.11
C ILE A 114 0.78 13.83 -3.04
N VAL A 115 -0.13 13.66 -2.09
CA VAL A 115 -0.19 14.47 -0.87
C VAL A 115 0.06 13.56 0.33
N TRP A 116 0.87 13.99 1.30
CA TRP A 116 1.09 13.21 2.51
C TRP A 116 1.31 14.09 3.74
N THR A 117 1.11 13.48 4.90
CA THR A 117 1.40 14.10 6.19
C THR A 117 2.36 13.23 6.99
N ASP A 118 3.37 13.85 7.57
CA ASP A 118 4.30 13.26 8.51
C ASP A 118 4.46 14.16 9.75
N GLN A 119 5.46 13.88 10.60
CA GLN A 119 5.73 14.70 11.78
C GLN A 119 6.19 16.13 11.46
N ASN A 120 6.67 16.37 10.24
CA ASN A 120 7.19 17.66 9.79
C ASN A 120 6.11 18.53 9.13
N GLY A 121 4.97 17.96 8.73
CA GLY A 121 3.81 18.70 8.24
C GLY A 121 3.10 18.06 7.06
N LEU A 122 2.42 18.91 6.29
CA LEU A 122 1.77 18.57 5.02
C LEU A 122 2.75 18.78 3.87
N HIS A 123 2.85 17.80 2.98
CA HIS A 123 3.71 17.83 1.81
C HIS A 123 2.91 17.47 0.55
N ILE A 124 3.38 17.98 -0.59
CA ILE A 124 2.76 17.75 -1.90
C ILE A 124 3.90 17.54 -2.90
N GLU A 125 3.83 16.44 -3.66
CA GLU A 125 4.71 16.14 -4.79
C GLU A 125 3.86 16.19 -6.07
N LEU A 126 4.28 17.03 -7.02
CA LEU A 126 3.63 17.19 -8.32
C LEU A 126 4.48 16.49 -9.39
N ASN A 127 3.88 15.60 -10.19
CA ASN A 127 4.60 14.79 -11.21
C ASN A 127 4.44 15.29 -12.65
#